data_AF-A0A3E2VUW7-F1
#
_entry.id   AF-A0A3E2VUW7-F1
#
_cell.length_a   1.000
_cell.length_b   1.000
_cell.length_c   1.000
_cell.angle_alpha   90.00
_cell.angle_beta   90.00
_cell.angle_gamma   90.00
#
_symmetry.space_group_name_H-M   'P 1'
#
loop_
_entity.id
_entity.type
_entity.pdbx_description
1 polymer ?
#
loop_
_entity_poly.entity_id
_entity_poly.type
_entity_poly.pdbx_seq_one_letter_code
_entity_poly.pdbx_strand_id
1 'polypeptide(L)'
;MEARLCRLDDIFLVGCETGLGTSLCKNAGISMAFWKRFNEQLKMYHVKQGKQFLKYALTQRGPQGLTYACGVPSAQLYPEHFQIYRIPKGEYLCIEHHGEMALLPETIRTVFEQELKNRQLTPAKGRLVYFERYDERFHYHQDASVIELYIPLAKNTQDTMEEIEAKTILQGGGNSIGQFSWFGMDFNMNLYKGCNHGCIYCDSRSSCYQVQEFDRVRKKKNELLILERQLKGKRKKGVVGIGAMSDTYNPFEKQHEITRGALKLIDRYGFGVGIDTKSTLVLRDLDLLSRIASHNPVIIKLTITCADDALGKIIEPYAPSSSERFLALEELHKAGIYAGILMMPILPFINDTPENIIGIVALAAKHHAKFIYPAFGMTLRDNQRDYYYYQLDHYFPGKRRLYEQRYHNVYSCDSPHAAKLYKLFQAECQKHGIRYRMNDIIRGYKKQQVRQGQLKL
;
A
#
# COMPACT_ATOMS: atom_id res chain seq x y z
N MET A 1 -34.73 -9.69 11.85
CA MET A 1 -33.31 -9.28 11.90
C MET A 1 -32.78 -9.30 10.48
N GLU A 2 -32.58 -8.14 9.88
CA GLU A 2 -32.00 -8.05 8.53
C GLU A 2 -30.50 -8.34 8.60
N ALA A 3 -30.03 -9.25 7.75
CA ALA A 3 -28.64 -9.65 7.69
C ALA A 3 -28.16 -9.67 6.24
N ARG A 4 -27.03 -9.01 5.98
CA ARG A 4 -26.43 -8.90 4.65
C ARG A 4 -24.94 -9.20 4.71
N LEU A 5 -24.43 -9.81 3.64
CA LEU A 5 -22.99 -9.87 3.43
C LEU A 5 -22.51 -8.53 2.90
N CYS A 6 -21.40 -8.04 3.43
CA CYS A 6 -20.78 -6.82 2.97
C CYS A 6 -19.26 -7.00 2.93
N ARG A 7 -18.61 -6.13 2.15
CA ARG A 7 -17.16 -6.08 2.06
C ARG A 7 -16.69 -4.69 2.42
N LEU A 8 -15.72 -4.62 3.32
CA LEU A 8 -15.21 -3.36 3.86
C LEU A 8 -13.73 -3.19 3.52
N ASP A 9 -13.33 -1.94 3.32
CA ASP A 9 -11.94 -1.50 3.35
C ASP A 9 -11.44 -1.39 4.81
N ASP A 10 -10.14 -1.15 4.98
CA ASP A 10 -9.58 -0.89 6.31
C ASP A 10 -10.19 0.40 6.87
N ILE A 11 -10.78 0.31 8.07
CA ILE A 11 -11.27 1.48 8.82
C ILE A 11 -10.35 1.68 10.02
N PHE A 12 -9.78 2.88 10.12
CA PHE A 12 -8.96 3.28 11.25
C PHE A 12 -9.78 4.15 12.20
N LEU A 13 -9.66 3.82 13.47
CA LEU A 13 -10.39 4.45 14.54
C LEU A 13 -9.40 4.96 15.56
N VAL A 14 -9.75 6.06 16.20
CA VAL A 14 -9.01 6.56 17.35
C VAL A 14 -9.89 6.54 18.58
N GLY A 15 -9.34 5.95 19.64
CA GLY A 15 -10.13 5.64 20.81
C GLY A 15 -9.36 5.12 22.01
N CYS A 16 -10.12 4.57 22.95
CA CYS A 16 -9.64 3.95 24.17
C CYS A 16 -10.22 2.54 24.28
N GLU A 17 -9.59 1.66 25.07
CA GLU A 17 -10.14 0.35 25.39
C GLU A 17 -10.24 0.09 26.89
N THR A 18 -11.06 -0.90 27.24
CA THR A 18 -11.17 -1.49 28.57
C THR A 18 -11.16 -3.00 28.47
N GLY A 19 -10.73 -3.69 29.52
CA GLY A 19 -10.85 -5.15 29.63
C GLY A 19 -12.30 -5.58 29.80
N LEU A 20 -12.63 -6.74 29.24
CA LEU A 20 -13.90 -7.45 29.45
C LEU A 20 -13.65 -8.71 30.29
N GLY A 21 -14.67 -9.11 31.04
CA GLY A 21 -14.70 -10.39 31.75
C GLY A 21 -15.16 -11.56 30.88
N THR A 22 -15.44 -12.69 31.52
CA THR A 22 -15.87 -13.93 30.85
C THR A 22 -17.38 -14.05 30.65
N SER A 23 -18.18 -13.21 31.31
CA SER A 23 -19.64 -13.25 31.26
C SER A 23 -20.18 -12.15 30.34
N LEU A 24 -20.94 -12.54 29.31
CA LEU A 24 -21.52 -11.60 28.35
C LEU A 24 -22.44 -10.56 29.02
N CYS A 25 -23.26 -10.98 30.00
CA CYS A 25 -24.14 -10.08 30.73
C CYS A 25 -23.35 -9.07 31.58
N LYS A 26 -22.30 -9.49 32.29
CA LYS A 26 -21.42 -8.57 33.02
C LYS A 26 -20.70 -7.60 32.07
N ASN A 27 -20.29 -8.09 30.90
CA ASN A 27 -19.62 -7.29 29.89
C ASN A 27 -20.53 -6.19 29.33
N ALA A 28 -21.84 -6.41 29.23
CA ALA A 28 -22.79 -5.38 28.81
C ALA A 28 -22.75 -4.14 29.73
N GLY A 29 -22.72 -4.35 31.04
CA GLY A 29 -22.58 -3.27 32.03
C GLY A 29 -21.26 -2.51 31.89
N ILE A 30 -20.15 -3.24 31.68
CA ILE A 30 -18.83 -2.64 31.45
C ILE A 30 -18.82 -1.80 30.16
N SER A 31 -19.34 -2.35 29.05
CA SER A 31 -19.42 -1.69 27.75
C SER A 31 -20.25 -0.40 27.80
N MET A 32 -21.43 -0.42 28.43
CA MET A 32 -22.28 0.76 28.57
C MET A 32 -21.62 1.86 29.43
N ALA A 33 -21.05 1.49 30.58
CA ALA A 33 -20.33 2.44 31.43
C ALA A 33 -19.12 3.04 30.71
N PHE A 34 -18.38 2.21 29.97
CA PHE A 34 -17.23 2.65 29.19
C PHE A 34 -17.63 3.55 28.01
N TRP A 35 -18.74 3.27 27.34
CA TRP A 35 -19.28 4.11 26.26
C TRP A 35 -19.56 5.54 26.74
N LYS A 36 -20.17 5.67 27.94
CA LYS A 36 -20.40 6.98 28.57
C LYS A 36 -19.07 7.71 28.84
N ARG A 37 -18.10 7.02 29.44
CA ARG A 37 -16.77 7.58 29.73
C ARG A 37 -16.04 8.01 28.46
N PHE A 38 -16.11 7.22 27.40
CA PHE A 38 -15.52 7.55 26.10
C PHE A 38 -16.11 8.84 25.53
N ASN A 39 -17.44 9.01 25.60
CA ASN A 39 -18.09 10.24 25.15
C ASN A 39 -17.68 11.47 25.97
N GLU A 40 -17.46 11.32 27.27
CA GLU A 40 -16.92 12.38 28.12
C GLU A 40 -15.48 12.74 27.73
N GLN A 41 -14.63 11.74 27.44
CA GLN A 41 -13.27 11.96 26.96
C GLN A 41 -13.22 12.69 25.61
N LEU A 42 -14.07 12.31 24.64
CA LEU A 42 -14.16 13.01 23.36
C LEU A 42 -14.45 14.51 23.53
N LYS A 43 -15.34 14.85 24.48
CA LYS A 43 -15.66 16.24 24.83
C LYS A 43 -14.49 16.93 25.53
N MET A 44 -13.92 16.30 26.55
CA MET A 44 -12.81 16.82 27.35
C MET A 44 -11.59 17.18 26.49
N TYR A 45 -11.24 16.34 25.52
CA TYR A 45 -10.06 16.50 24.67
C TYR A 45 -10.37 17.18 23.33
N HIS A 46 -11.58 17.71 23.14
CA HIS A 46 -12.01 18.36 21.90
C HIS A 46 -11.71 17.53 20.64
N VAL A 47 -11.90 16.21 20.74
CA VAL A 47 -11.63 15.30 19.61
C VAL A 47 -12.60 15.62 18.48
N LYS A 48 -12.05 15.98 17.31
CA LYS A 48 -12.84 16.29 16.12
C LYS A 48 -13.66 15.06 15.73
N GLN A 49 -14.97 15.21 15.75
CA GLN A 49 -15.92 14.25 15.21
C GLN A 49 -16.32 14.74 13.80
N GLY A 50 -16.50 13.82 12.85
CA GLY A 50 -16.94 14.17 11.50
C GLY A 50 -18.29 14.90 11.49
N LYS A 51 -18.71 15.41 10.33
CA LYS A 51 -20.01 16.09 10.20
C LYS A 51 -21.20 15.20 10.54
N GLN A 52 -21.07 13.90 10.31
CA GLN A 52 -22.06 12.89 10.67
C GLN A 52 -21.68 12.25 12.00
N PHE A 53 -22.67 12.00 12.85
CA PHE A 53 -22.47 11.21 14.05
C PHE A 53 -22.05 9.80 13.62
N LEU A 54 -20.82 9.41 13.95
CA LEU A 54 -20.30 8.10 13.61
C LEU A 54 -19.32 7.64 14.68
N LYS A 55 -19.67 6.55 15.36
CA LYS A 55 -18.86 5.92 16.41
C LYS A 55 -18.85 4.42 16.22
N TYR A 56 -17.82 3.80 16.78
CA TYR A 56 -17.61 2.38 16.68
C TYR A 56 -17.27 1.80 18.05
N ALA A 57 -17.67 0.56 18.27
CA ALA A 57 -17.12 -0.25 19.33
C ALA A 57 -16.60 -1.58 18.80
N LEU A 58 -15.51 -2.08 19.35
CA LEU A 58 -14.82 -3.26 18.87
C LEU A 58 -14.65 -4.21 20.05
N THR A 59 -15.16 -5.42 19.89
CA THR A 59 -14.82 -6.52 20.80
C THR A 59 -13.65 -7.28 20.20
N GLN A 60 -12.52 -7.28 20.92
CA GLN A 60 -11.26 -7.82 20.44
C GLN A 60 -10.69 -8.88 21.38
N ARG A 61 -9.89 -9.79 20.83
CA ARG A 61 -9.07 -10.74 21.58
C ARG A 61 -7.74 -10.07 21.94
N GLY A 62 -7.54 -9.80 23.23
CA GLY A 62 -6.29 -9.28 23.79
C GLY A 62 -5.49 -10.37 24.52
N PRO A 63 -4.25 -10.05 24.96
CA PRO A 63 -3.38 -11.01 25.66
C PRO A 63 -3.96 -11.55 26.97
N GLN A 64 -4.76 -10.72 27.66
CA GLN A 64 -5.34 -11.03 28.98
C GLN A 64 -6.82 -11.43 28.91
N GLY A 65 -7.38 -11.60 27.71
CA GLY A 65 -8.81 -11.88 27.51
C GLY A 65 -9.43 -10.92 26.49
N LEU A 66 -10.76 -10.80 26.53
CA LEU A 66 -11.47 -9.89 25.63
C LEU A 66 -11.27 -8.43 26.03
N THR A 67 -11.20 -7.52 25.06
CA THR A 67 -11.25 -6.07 25.29
C THR A 67 -12.41 -5.45 24.54
N TYR A 68 -12.90 -4.32 25.04
CA TYR A 68 -13.90 -3.48 24.40
C TYR A 68 -13.28 -2.12 24.12
N ALA A 69 -13.07 -1.81 22.85
CA ALA A 69 -12.55 -0.53 22.41
C ALA A 69 -13.67 0.33 21.85
N CYS A 70 -13.71 1.61 22.21
CA CYS A 70 -14.61 2.59 21.61
C CYS A 70 -13.78 3.60 20.83
N GLY A 71 -14.21 3.92 19.61
CA GLY A 71 -13.47 4.80 18.73
C GLY A 71 -14.37 5.62 17.82
N VAL A 72 -13.83 6.74 17.37
CA VAL A 72 -14.34 7.54 16.25
C VAL A 72 -13.42 7.35 15.04
N PRO A 73 -13.88 7.60 13.81
CA PRO A 73 -12.97 7.65 12.65
C PRO A 73 -11.72 8.47 12.96
N SER A 74 -10.56 7.98 12.53
CA SER A 74 -9.28 8.68 12.67
C SER A 74 -9.37 10.14 12.20
N ALA A 75 -9.03 11.06 13.10
CA ALA A 75 -8.73 12.46 12.83
C ALA A 75 -7.23 12.67 12.53
N GLN A 76 -6.74 13.91 12.54
CA GLN A 76 -5.34 14.24 12.19
C GLN A 76 -4.36 14.21 13.36
N LEU A 77 -4.85 14.44 14.58
CA LEU A 77 -4.08 14.53 15.82
C LEU A 77 -4.91 13.90 16.93
N TYR A 78 -4.24 13.16 17.83
CA TYR A 78 -4.90 12.36 18.84
C TYR A 78 -4.36 12.67 20.24
N PRO A 79 -5.20 12.61 21.28
CA PRO A 79 -4.72 12.68 22.65
C PRO A 79 -3.72 11.57 22.96
N GLU A 80 -2.75 11.84 23.85
CA GLU A 80 -1.62 10.93 24.11
C GLU A 80 -2.02 9.53 24.58
N HIS A 81 -3.14 9.40 25.31
CA HIS A 81 -3.66 8.13 25.82
C HIS A 81 -4.60 7.42 24.85
N PHE A 82 -4.90 8.01 23.68
CA PHE A 82 -5.68 7.37 22.64
C PHE A 82 -4.78 6.51 21.74
N GLN A 83 -5.34 5.39 21.28
CA GLN A 83 -4.69 4.44 20.38
C GLN A 83 -5.40 4.40 19.03
N ILE A 84 -4.66 4.01 17.98
CA ILE A 84 -5.26 3.71 16.68
C ILE A 84 -5.69 2.24 16.66
N TYR A 85 -6.98 2.00 16.44
CA TYR A 85 -7.55 0.69 16.20
C TYR A 85 -7.81 0.50 14.71
N ARG A 86 -7.59 -0.72 14.23
CA ARG A 86 -7.88 -1.11 12.86
C ARG A 86 -9.03 -2.11 12.83
N ILE A 87 -10.10 -1.76 12.13
CA ILE A 87 -11.06 -2.74 11.61
C ILE A 87 -10.47 -3.24 10.27
N PRO A 88 -10.07 -4.51 10.18
CA PRO A 88 -9.38 -5.01 9.01
C PRO A 88 -10.33 -5.08 7.81
N LYS A 89 -9.85 -4.76 6.63
CA LYS A 89 -10.59 -5.04 5.40
C LYS A 89 -10.96 -6.51 5.28
N GLY A 90 -12.07 -6.79 4.62
CA GLY A 90 -12.52 -8.17 4.39
C GLY A 90 -14.02 -8.30 4.23
N GLU A 91 -14.49 -9.54 4.25
CA GLU A 91 -15.91 -9.86 4.20
C GLU A 91 -16.48 -9.93 5.61
N TYR A 92 -17.69 -9.39 5.76
CA TYR A 92 -18.38 -9.26 7.02
C TYR A 92 -19.84 -9.68 6.86
N LEU A 93 -20.36 -10.37 7.86
CA LEU A 93 -21.80 -10.45 8.09
C LEU A 93 -22.23 -9.18 8.83
N CYS A 94 -23.07 -8.36 8.19
CA CYS A 94 -23.64 -7.15 8.76
C CYS A 94 -25.09 -7.43 9.18
N ILE A 95 -25.45 -7.06 10.39
CA ILE A 95 -26.76 -7.30 10.99
C ILE A 95 -27.23 -6.02 11.67
N GLU A 96 -28.49 -5.66 11.48
CA GLU A 96 -29.08 -4.56 12.24
C GLU A 96 -29.73 -5.07 13.53
N HIS A 97 -29.27 -4.53 14.64
CA HIS A 97 -29.97 -4.59 15.93
C HIS A 97 -30.93 -3.41 16.03
N HIS A 98 -32.18 -3.71 16.34
CA HIS A 98 -33.24 -2.72 16.57
C HIS A 98 -33.66 -2.83 18.03
N GLY A 99 -33.64 -1.72 18.76
CA GLY A 99 -33.99 -1.67 20.18
C GLY A 99 -32.91 -1.04 21.06
N GLU A 100 -33.15 -1.09 22.37
CA GLU A 100 -32.21 -0.59 23.36
C GLU A 100 -30.86 -1.33 23.33
N MET A 101 -29.76 -0.57 23.45
CA MET A 101 -28.39 -1.10 23.54
C MET A 101 -28.21 -2.18 24.63
N ALA A 102 -29.02 -2.15 25.70
CA ALA A 102 -29.00 -3.16 26.75
C ALA A 102 -29.36 -4.58 26.26
N LEU A 103 -30.11 -4.69 25.15
CA LEU A 103 -30.53 -5.95 24.52
C LEU A 103 -29.55 -6.43 23.45
N LEU A 104 -28.54 -5.63 23.10
CA LEU A 104 -27.50 -6.00 22.13
C LEU A 104 -26.78 -7.33 22.46
N PRO A 105 -26.47 -7.68 23.73
CA PRO A 105 -25.90 -8.98 24.07
C PRO A 105 -26.70 -10.19 23.58
N GLU A 106 -28.03 -10.11 23.63
CA GLU A 106 -28.91 -11.18 23.18
C GLU A 106 -28.86 -11.33 21.67
N THR A 107 -28.79 -10.20 20.95
CA THR A 107 -28.60 -10.20 19.50
C THR A 107 -27.26 -10.83 19.13
N ILE A 108 -26.17 -10.42 19.79
CA ILE A 108 -24.83 -11.00 19.57
C ILE A 108 -24.85 -12.52 19.77
N ARG A 109 -25.45 -12.99 20.86
CA ARG A 109 -25.58 -14.43 21.15
C ARG A 109 -26.30 -15.16 20.02
N THR A 110 -27.47 -14.67 19.61
CA THR A 110 -28.27 -15.26 18.51
C THR A 110 -27.47 -15.34 17.21
N VAL A 111 -26.69 -14.31 16.91
CA VAL A 111 -25.87 -14.29 15.68
C VAL A 111 -24.81 -15.39 15.68
N PHE A 112 -24.06 -15.52 16.79
CA PHE A 112 -23.00 -16.53 16.91
C PHE A 112 -23.53 -17.96 17.05
N GLU A 113 -24.66 -18.15 17.71
CA GLU A 113 -25.21 -19.49 17.97
C GLU A 113 -26.06 -20.04 16.82
N GLN A 114 -26.73 -19.15 16.07
CA GLN A 114 -27.75 -19.51 15.07
C GLN A 114 -27.44 -18.95 13.67
N GLU A 115 -27.38 -17.62 13.50
CA GLU A 115 -27.31 -17.01 12.15
C GLU A 115 -26.10 -17.46 11.33
N LEU A 116 -24.91 -17.48 11.94
CA LEU A 116 -23.70 -17.92 11.26
C LEU A 116 -23.79 -19.38 10.80
N LYS A 117 -24.39 -20.27 11.62
CA LYS A 117 -24.57 -21.68 11.28
C LYS A 117 -25.62 -21.85 10.17
N ASN A 118 -26.76 -21.19 10.29
CA ASN A 118 -27.85 -21.25 9.30
C ASN A 118 -27.38 -20.81 7.91
N ARG A 119 -26.46 -19.84 7.86
CA ARG A 119 -25.87 -19.30 6.62
C ARG A 119 -24.60 -20.01 6.17
N GLN A 120 -24.14 -21.03 6.91
CA GLN A 120 -22.88 -21.76 6.64
C GLN A 120 -21.67 -20.82 6.57
N LEU A 121 -21.67 -19.77 7.38
CA LEU A 121 -20.61 -18.76 7.44
C LEU A 121 -19.66 -19.08 8.59
N THR A 122 -18.36 -18.99 8.32
CA THR A 122 -17.31 -19.20 9.34
C THR A 122 -16.73 -17.85 9.77
N PRO A 123 -16.76 -17.49 11.07
CA PRO A 123 -16.10 -16.28 11.56
C PRO A 123 -14.58 -16.32 11.41
N ALA A 124 -13.97 -15.16 11.19
CA ALA A 124 -12.52 -15.02 11.14
C ALA A 124 -11.88 -15.29 12.52
N LYS A 125 -10.73 -15.97 12.53
CA LYS A 125 -9.95 -16.26 13.76
C LYS A 125 -9.01 -15.13 14.19
N GLY A 126 -9.23 -13.90 13.72
CA GLY A 126 -8.36 -12.75 13.97
C GLY A 126 -8.53 -12.09 15.35
N ARG A 127 -7.81 -10.98 15.57
CA ARG A 127 -7.96 -10.16 16.80
C ARG A 127 -9.38 -9.64 16.97
N LEU A 128 -10.00 -9.15 15.89
CA LEU A 128 -11.37 -8.65 15.93
C LEU A 128 -12.37 -9.80 16.04
N VAL A 129 -13.26 -9.76 17.03
CA VAL A 129 -14.36 -10.72 17.20
C VAL A 129 -15.59 -10.24 16.43
N TYR A 130 -16.00 -8.99 16.68
CA TYR A 130 -17.03 -8.25 15.96
C TYR A 130 -16.85 -6.76 16.25
N PHE A 131 -17.51 -5.90 15.49
CA PHE A 131 -17.64 -4.48 15.83
C PHE A 131 -19.07 -3.99 15.69
N GLU A 132 -19.37 -2.94 16.42
CA GLU A 132 -20.63 -2.20 16.44
C GLU A 132 -20.40 -0.86 15.73
N ARG A 133 -21.31 -0.47 14.84
CA ARG A 133 -21.33 0.86 14.22
C ARG A 133 -22.59 1.61 14.66
N TYR A 134 -22.36 2.82 15.13
CA TYR A 134 -23.37 3.74 15.64
C TYR A 134 -23.40 4.98 14.76
N ASP A 135 -24.50 5.18 14.04
CA ASP A 135 -24.74 6.36 13.20
C ASP A 135 -25.93 7.18 13.71
N GLU A 136 -26.43 8.15 12.94
CA GLU A 136 -27.53 9.03 13.33
C GLU A 136 -28.83 8.31 13.74
N ARG A 137 -29.00 7.03 13.37
CA ARG A 137 -30.14 6.19 13.76
C ARG A 137 -30.03 5.66 15.19
N PHE A 138 -28.89 5.84 15.84
CA PHE A 138 -28.67 5.40 17.21
C PHE A 138 -29.20 6.45 18.20
N HIS A 139 -30.14 6.03 19.05
CA HIS A 139 -30.70 6.86 20.09
C HIS A 139 -30.60 6.14 21.44
N TYR A 140 -29.87 6.75 22.38
CA TYR A 140 -29.60 6.12 23.68
C TYR A 140 -30.91 5.89 24.45
N HIS A 141 -31.13 4.66 24.96
CA HIS A 141 -32.34 4.23 25.67
C HIS A 141 -33.67 4.39 24.88
N GLN A 142 -33.65 4.15 23.58
CA GLN A 142 -34.87 4.17 22.76
C GLN A 142 -35.04 2.88 21.96
N ASP A 143 -36.28 2.39 21.89
CA ASP A 143 -36.65 1.20 21.11
C ASP A 143 -36.46 1.38 19.60
N ALA A 144 -36.56 2.64 19.12
CA ALA A 144 -36.32 2.98 17.71
C ALA A 144 -34.84 3.01 17.33
N SER A 145 -33.93 2.77 18.28
CA SER A 145 -32.50 2.83 18.05
C SER A 145 -32.02 1.70 17.15
N VAL A 146 -31.14 2.03 16.20
CA VAL A 146 -30.48 1.06 15.31
C VAL A 146 -28.98 1.01 15.58
N ILE A 147 -28.45 -0.21 15.76
CA ILE A 147 -27.01 -0.47 15.86
C ILE A 147 -26.64 -1.51 14.80
N GLU A 148 -25.63 -1.23 13.99
CA GLU A 148 -25.14 -2.22 13.03
C GLU A 148 -24.03 -3.06 13.66
N LEU A 149 -24.20 -4.38 13.65
CA LEU A 149 -23.25 -5.37 14.13
C LEU A 149 -22.54 -6.04 12.94
N TYR A 150 -21.21 -6.05 12.97
CA TYR A 150 -20.38 -6.59 11.92
C TYR A 150 -19.47 -7.70 12.44
N ILE A 151 -19.59 -8.88 11.84
CA ILE A 151 -18.82 -10.07 12.20
C ILE A 151 -17.85 -10.39 11.06
N PRO A 152 -16.53 -10.31 11.27
CA PRO A 152 -15.55 -10.65 10.23
C PRO A 152 -15.66 -12.13 9.88
N LEU A 153 -15.65 -12.42 8.58
CA LEU A 153 -15.75 -13.78 8.05
C LEU A 153 -14.38 -14.31 7.61
N ALA A 154 -14.19 -15.61 7.74
CA ALA A 154 -13.01 -16.29 7.22
C ALA A 154 -12.99 -16.17 5.70
N LYS A 155 -11.80 -15.93 5.13
CA LYS A 155 -11.63 -15.85 3.67
C LYS A 155 -12.00 -17.20 3.05
N ASN A 156 -12.93 -17.19 2.10
CA ASN A 156 -13.03 -18.30 1.15
C ASN A 156 -11.80 -18.24 0.23
N THR A 157 -10.92 -19.22 0.37
CA THR A 157 -9.68 -19.38 -0.40
C THR A 157 -9.96 -19.85 -1.83
N GLN A 158 -10.66 -19.03 -2.61
CA GLN A 158 -10.49 -19.08 -4.06
C GLN A 158 -9.39 -18.08 -4.41
N ASP A 159 -8.17 -18.60 -4.59
CA ASP A 159 -6.98 -17.89 -5.07
C ASP A 159 -7.09 -17.49 -6.56
N THR A 160 -8.29 -17.19 -7.03
CA THR A 160 -8.51 -16.68 -8.38
C THR A 160 -8.34 -15.16 -8.36
N MET A 161 -7.42 -14.67 -9.20
CA MET A 161 -7.24 -13.24 -9.37
C MET A 161 -8.50 -12.64 -10.02
N GLU A 162 -9.15 -11.74 -9.30
CA GLU A 162 -10.37 -11.07 -9.74
C GLU A 162 -10.12 -10.24 -11.02
N GLU A 163 -11.11 -10.23 -11.91
CA GLU A 163 -11.14 -9.42 -13.12
C GLU A 163 -11.91 -8.12 -12.90
N ILE A 164 -11.34 -7.02 -13.39
CA ILE A 164 -12.01 -5.72 -13.43
C ILE A 164 -12.07 -5.19 -14.85
N GLU A 165 -13.16 -4.50 -15.18
CA GLU A 165 -13.29 -3.83 -16.48
C GLU A 165 -12.27 -2.70 -16.63
N ALA A 166 -11.75 -2.52 -17.85
CA ALA A 166 -10.82 -1.45 -18.16
C ALA A 166 -11.10 -0.84 -19.53
N LYS A 167 -11.21 0.49 -19.58
CA LYS A 167 -11.31 1.24 -20.84
C LYS A 167 -9.95 1.52 -21.47
N THR A 168 -8.90 1.62 -20.65
CA THR A 168 -7.54 1.94 -21.09
C THR A 168 -6.48 1.19 -20.29
N ILE A 169 -5.45 0.73 -20.99
CA ILE A 169 -4.25 0.11 -20.42
C ILE A 169 -3.06 1.06 -20.55
N LEU A 170 -2.89 1.63 -21.73
CA LEU A 170 -1.84 2.55 -22.11
C LEU A 170 -2.35 3.98 -22.17
N GLN A 171 -1.81 4.83 -21.32
CA GLN A 171 -2.13 6.26 -21.26
C GLN A 171 -0.93 7.08 -21.77
N GLY A 172 -1.20 8.14 -22.53
CA GLY A 172 -0.19 9.14 -22.85
C GLY A 172 -0.69 10.28 -23.74
N GLY A 173 -0.10 11.46 -23.53
CA GLY A 173 0.15 12.48 -24.55
C GLY A 173 -0.98 13.44 -24.95
N GLY A 174 -1.87 13.85 -24.03
CA GLY A 174 -2.73 15.03 -24.24
C GLY A 174 -2.09 16.24 -23.54
N ASN A 175 -1.44 17.11 -24.31
CA ASN A 175 -0.72 18.32 -23.90
C ASN A 175 0.68 18.13 -23.25
N SER A 176 1.68 18.61 -23.99
CA SER A 176 2.97 19.08 -23.50
C SER A 176 2.78 20.37 -22.69
N ILE A 177 2.25 20.25 -21.48
CA ILE A 177 2.33 21.29 -20.44
C ILE A 177 2.85 20.61 -19.16
N GLY A 178 4.17 20.68 -18.97
CA GLY A 178 4.77 20.70 -17.62
C GLY A 178 5.39 19.42 -17.02
N GLN A 179 4.99 18.18 -17.37
CA GLN A 179 5.47 17.00 -16.60
C GLN A 179 5.71 15.69 -17.40
N PHE A 180 6.35 15.74 -18.58
CA PHE A 180 7.01 14.55 -19.15
C PHE A 180 8.49 14.47 -18.72
N SER A 181 8.73 14.40 -17.40
CA SER A 181 10.07 14.48 -16.77
C SER A 181 10.45 13.26 -15.91
N TRP A 182 9.54 12.30 -15.69
CA TRP A 182 9.81 11.13 -14.85
C TRP A 182 10.47 10.00 -15.67
N PHE A 183 11.79 9.86 -15.50
CA PHE A 183 12.65 8.92 -16.25
C PHE A 183 12.51 8.98 -17.78
N GLY A 184 11.92 10.04 -18.33
CA GLY A 184 11.72 10.21 -19.78
C GLY A 184 10.74 9.21 -20.40
N MET A 185 9.76 8.74 -19.62
CA MET A 185 8.65 7.90 -20.10
C MET A 185 7.66 8.74 -20.92
N ASP A 186 7.24 8.23 -22.06
CA ASP A 186 6.28 8.88 -22.97
C ASP A 186 4.84 8.40 -22.71
N PHE A 187 4.71 7.18 -22.18
CA PHE A 187 3.45 6.53 -21.87
C PHE A 187 3.50 5.89 -20.48
N ASN A 188 2.35 5.77 -19.84
CA ASN A 188 2.19 5.00 -18.61
C ASN A 188 1.23 3.84 -18.87
N MET A 189 1.62 2.64 -18.44
CA MET A 189 0.82 1.43 -18.56
C MET A 189 0.51 0.85 -17.18
N ASN A 190 -0.76 0.48 -17.00
CA ASN A 190 -1.23 -0.20 -15.79
C ASN A 190 -1.99 -1.47 -16.18
N LEU A 191 -1.40 -2.63 -15.92
CA LEU A 191 -1.98 -3.96 -16.19
C LEU A 191 -2.82 -4.47 -15.02
N TYR A 192 -2.38 -4.13 -13.81
CA TYR A 192 -2.97 -4.57 -12.55
C TYR A 192 -3.51 -3.40 -11.74
N LYS A 193 -4.41 -3.70 -10.79
CA LYS A 193 -4.89 -2.77 -9.78
C LYS A 193 -4.73 -3.40 -8.39
N GLY A 194 -4.11 -2.66 -7.45
CA GLY A 194 -3.70 -3.18 -6.14
C GLY A 194 -2.26 -3.71 -6.12
N CYS A 195 -1.72 -4.07 -4.94
CA CYS A 195 -0.36 -4.62 -4.83
C CYS A 195 -0.16 -5.48 -3.57
N ASN A 196 0.47 -6.65 -3.68
CA ASN A 196 0.66 -7.58 -2.56
C ASN A 196 1.92 -7.33 -1.71
N HIS A 197 2.79 -6.39 -2.06
CA HIS A 197 4.08 -6.22 -1.37
C HIS A 197 3.96 -5.74 0.09
N GLY A 198 2.79 -5.24 0.50
CA GLY A 198 2.52 -4.92 1.91
C GLY A 198 3.33 -3.76 2.48
N CYS A 199 3.92 -2.91 1.62
CA CYS A 199 4.77 -1.81 2.09
C CYS A 199 3.97 -0.91 3.05
N ILE A 200 4.52 -0.66 4.24
CA ILE A 200 3.80 0.06 5.30
C ILE A 200 3.53 1.53 4.92
N TYR A 201 4.35 2.07 4.02
CA TYR A 201 4.33 3.46 3.57
C TYR A 201 3.66 3.67 2.21
N CYS A 202 3.07 2.63 1.60
CA CYS A 202 2.65 2.66 0.19
C CYS A 202 1.65 3.77 -0.13
N ASP A 203 2.07 4.77 -0.91
CA ASP A 203 1.26 5.92 -1.30
C ASP A 203 -0.03 5.52 -2.05
N SER A 204 0.04 4.46 -2.87
CA SER A 204 -1.11 3.92 -3.62
C SER A 204 -2.26 3.40 -2.75
N ARG A 205 -2.09 3.30 -1.41
CA ARG A 205 -3.19 3.03 -0.47
C ARG A 205 -4.16 4.21 -0.35
N SER A 206 -3.68 5.42 -0.62
CA SER A 206 -4.46 6.65 -0.50
C SER A 206 -5.78 6.57 -1.26
N SER A 207 -6.84 7.11 -0.64
CA SER A 207 -8.18 7.20 -1.20
C SER A 207 -8.23 7.85 -2.58
N CYS A 208 -7.31 8.78 -2.87
CA CYS A 208 -7.23 9.49 -4.16
C CYS A 208 -6.98 8.56 -5.36
N TYR A 209 -6.43 7.36 -5.13
CA TYR A 209 -6.19 6.36 -6.17
C TYR A 209 -7.39 5.45 -6.43
N GLN A 210 -8.44 5.55 -5.60
CA GLN A 210 -9.68 4.81 -5.75
C GLN A 210 -9.45 3.29 -5.89
N VAL A 211 -8.50 2.76 -5.11
CA VAL A 211 -8.17 1.33 -5.06
C VAL A 211 -8.75 0.71 -3.80
N GLN A 212 -9.95 0.15 -3.94
CA GLN A 212 -10.57 -0.64 -2.89
C GLN A 212 -9.78 -1.93 -2.64
N GLU A 213 -9.71 -2.31 -1.38
CA GLU A 213 -9.00 -3.45 -0.83
C GLU A 213 -7.52 -3.51 -1.28
N PHE A 214 -6.82 -2.37 -1.42
CA PHE A 214 -5.48 -2.21 -2.02
C PHE A 214 -4.59 -3.47 -2.17
N ASP A 215 -4.33 -4.23 -1.10
CA ASP A 215 -3.51 -5.45 -1.16
C ASP A 215 -4.12 -6.63 -1.97
N ARG A 216 -5.35 -6.52 -2.46
CA ARG A 216 -6.00 -7.48 -3.35
C ARG A 216 -5.74 -7.06 -4.80
N VAL A 217 -4.81 -7.76 -5.43
CA VAL A 217 -4.49 -7.55 -6.83
C VAL A 217 -5.62 -8.06 -7.71
N ARG A 218 -5.97 -7.25 -8.70
CA ARG A 218 -6.95 -7.53 -9.73
C ARG A 218 -6.31 -7.34 -11.09
N LYS A 219 -6.59 -8.23 -12.04
CA LYS A 219 -6.20 -8.01 -13.44
C LYS A 219 -7.30 -7.26 -14.16
N LYS A 220 -6.91 -6.46 -15.14
CA LYS A 220 -7.86 -5.84 -16.05
C LYS A 220 -8.30 -6.87 -17.08
N LYS A 221 -9.60 -6.94 -17.38
CA LYS A 221 -10.15 -7.85 -18.37
C LYS A 221 -9.73 -7.43 -19.78
N ASN A 222 -9.40 -8.40 -20.65
CA ASN A 222 -8.98 -8.17 -22.04
C ASN A 222 -7.76 -7.24 -22.17
N GLU A 223 -6.93 -7.16 -21.15
CA GLU A 223 -5.79 -6.26 -21.00
C GLU A 223 -4.83 -6.30 -22.19
N LEU A 224 -4.46 -7.48 -22.69
CA LEU A 224 -3.56 -7.60 -23.84
C LEU A 224 -4.23 -7.19 -25.15
N LEU A 225 -5.51 -7.51 -25.33
CA LEU A 225 -6.30 -7.10 -26.51
C LEU A 225 -6.53 -5.59 -26.55
N ILE A 226 -6.74 -4.96 -25.39
CA ILE A 226 -6.83 -3.50 -25.28
C ILE A 226 -5.47 -2.87 -25.57
N LEU A 227 -4.41 -3.39 -24.95
CA LEU A 227 -3.05 -2.90 -25.14
C LEU A 227 -2.60 -2.96 -26.60
N GLU A 228 -2.82 -4.09 -27.29
CA GLU A 228 -2.45 -4.27 -28.70
C GLU A 228 -3.13 -3.23 -29.59
N ARG A 229 -4.45 -3.02 -29.43
CA ARG A 229 -5.19 -1.98 -30.15
C ARG A 229 -4.62 -0.58 -29.88
N GLN A 230 -4.28 -0.29 -28.63
CA GLN A 230 -3.71 1.01 -28.25
C GLN A 230 -2.31 1.23 -28.82
N LEU A 231 -1.40 0.25 -28.72
CA LEU A 231 -0.04 0.34 -29.29
C LEU A 231 -0.07 0.48 -30.82
N LYS A 232 -0.93 -0.27 -31.50
CA LYS A 232 -1.14 -0.19 -32.95
C LYS A 232 -1.63 1.21 -33.38
N GLY A 233 -2.52 1.82 -32.59
CA GLY A 233 -3.08 3.14 -32.88
C GLY A 233 -2.15 4.34 -32.62
N LYS A 234 -1.04 4.17 -31.91
CA LYS A 234 -0.11 5.27 -31.60
C LYS A 234 0.88 5.50 -32.76
N ARG A 235 0.77 6.67 -33.39
CA ARG A 235 1.67 7.15 -34.46
C ARG A 235 3.09 7.40 -33.96
N LYS A 236 3.24 8.10 -32.82
CA LYS A 236 4.55 8.36 -32.20
C LYS A 236 4.91 7.23 -31.24
N LYS A 237 6.08 6.62 -31.46
CA LYS A 237 6.67 5.63 -30.55
C LYS A 237 7.44 6.33 -29.43
N GLY A 238 7.67 5.62 -28.34
CA GLY A 238 8.33 6.15 -27.15
C GLY A 238 8.55 5.06 -26.11
N VAL A 239 8.87 5.47 -24.89
CA VAL A 239 9.13 4.55 -23.78
C VAL A 239 7.88 4.39 -22.94
N VAL A 240 7.41 3.15 -22.78
CA VAL A 240 6.26 2.78 -21.96
C VAL A 240 6.73 2.51 -20.52
N GLY A 241 6.30 3.35 -19.58
CA GLY A 241 6.51 3.15 -18.15
C GLY A 241 5.50 2.17 -17.56
N ILE A 242 5.97 1.24 -16.73
CA ILE A 242 5.17 0.23 -16.02
C ILE A 242 5.60 0.22 -14.56
N GLY A 243 4.67 0.03 -13.63
CA GLY A 243 4.98 -0.21 -12.21
C GLY A 243 4.78 0.97 -11.27
N ALA A 244 4.33 2.13 -11.77
CA ALA A 244 4.22 3.35 -10.98
C ALA A 244 3.21 3.26 -9.82
N MET A 245 2.05 2.62 -10.05
CA MET A 245 0.95 2.55 -9.08
C MET A 245 0.77 1.18 -8.43
N SER A 246 1.16 0.14 -9.15
CA SER A 246 1.04 -1.26 -8.79
C SER A 246 2.24 -1.99 -9.35
N ASP A 247 2.81 -2.91 -8.57
CA ASP A 247 3.92 -3.72 -9.06
C ASP A 247 3.40 -4.76 -10.07
N THR A 248 3.89 -4.64 -11.30
CA THR A 248 3.49 -5.53 -12.39
C THR A 248 3.99 -6.96 -12.18
N TYR A 249 5.08 -7.12 -11.43
CA TYR A 249 5.70 -8.39 -11.10
C TYR A 249 5.23 -8.91 -9.73
N ASN A 250 3.93 -8.79 -9.46
CA ASN A 250 3.28 -9.35 -8.29
C ASN A 250 3.24 -10.90 -8.33
N PRO A 251 2.96 -11.61 -7.23
CA PRO A 251 3.00 -13.07 -7.19
C PRO A 251 2.15 -13.79 -8.24
N PHE A 252 1.01 -13.22 -8.65
CA PHE A 252 0.15 -13.81 -9.68
C PHE A 252 0.79 -13.78 -11.08
N GLU A 253 1.69 -12.84 -11.36
CA GLU A 253 2.40 -12.75 -12.64
C GLU A 253 3.24 -14.00 -12.96
N LYS A 254 3.62 -14.80 -11.95
CA LYS A 254 4.32 -16.09 -12.15
C LYS A 254 3.52 -17.06 -13.00
N GLN A 255 2.19 -17.04 -12.88
CA GLN A 255 1.29 -17.94 -13.61
C GLN A 255 0.58 -17.23 -14.76
N HIS A 256 0.18 -15.97 -14.56
CA HIS A 256 -0.66 -15.25 -15.52
C HIS A 256 0.11 -14.65 -16.69
N GLU A 257 1.41 -14.38 -16.54
CA GLU A 257 2.30 -13.87 -17.60
C GLU A 257 1.77 -12.64 -18.38
N ILE A 258 0.97 -11.77 -17.74
CA ILE A 258 0.34 -10.62 -18.39
C ILE A 258 1.40 -9.58 -18.73
N THR A 259 2.33 -9.32 -17.80
CA THR A 259 3.47 -8.43 -18.03
C THR A 259 4.33 -8.95 -19.18
N ARG A 260 4.63 -10.26 -19.19
CA ARG A 260 5.36 -10.90 -20.29
C ARG A 260 4.64 -10.77 -21.63
N GLY A 261 3.32 -10.97 -21.65
CA GLY A 261 2.47 -10.73 -22.82
C GLY A 261 2.53 -9.28 -23.31
N ALA A 262 2.49 -8.33 -22.38
CA ALA A 262 2.60 -6.91 -22.69
C ALA A 262 3.99 -6.55 -23.26
N LEU A 263 5.07 -7.13 -22.73
CA LEU A 263 6.43 -6.96 -23.27
C LEU A 263 6.54 -7.47 -24.71
N LYS A 264 5.93 -8.63 -25.03
CA LYS A 264 5.87 -9.14 -26.42
C LYS A 264 5.17 -8.15 -27.37
N LEU A 265 4.11 -7.49 -26.91
CA LEU A 265 3.41 -6.48 -27.71
C LEU A 265 4.21 -5.18 -27.84
N ILE A 266 4.81 -4.69 -26.76
CA ILE A 266 5.70 -3.52 -26.75
C ILE A 266 6.82 -3.70 -27.80
N ASP A 267 7.46 -4.86 -27.77
CA ASP A 267 8.51 -5.25 -28.71
C ASP A 267 7.98 -5.30 -30.16
N ARG A 268 6.88 -6.03 -30.41
CA ARG A 268 6.25 -6.15 -31.74
C ARG A 268 5.92 -4.79 -32.36
N TYR A 269 5.45 -3.84 -31.57
CA TYR A 269 5.03 -2.51 -32.05
C TYR A 269 6.12 -1.43 -31.97
N GLY A 270 7.35 -1.81 -31.63
CA GLY A 270 8.52 -0.94 -31.66
C GLY A 270 8.53 0.15 -30.59
N PHE A 271 8.14 -0.19 -29.35
CA PHE A 271 8.22 0.70 -28.20
C PHE A 271 9.40 0.34 -27.29
N GLY A 272 9.93 1.34 -26.58
CA GLY A 272 10.81 1.10 -25.45
C GLY A 272 10.02 0.80 -24.18
N VAL A 273 10.69 0.33 -23.13
CA VAL A 273 10.05 0.05 -21.84
C VAL A 273 10.87 0.55 -20.65
N GLY A 274 10.18 1.12 -19.67
CA GLY A 274 10.73 1.40 -18.36
C GLY A 274 9.92 0.69 -17.29
N ILE A 275 10.56 -0.07 -16.41
CA ILE A 275 9.86 -0.83 -15.35
C ILE A 275 10.33 -0.36 -13.98
N ASP A 276 9.38 -0.02 -13.11
CA ASP A 276 9.52 0.14 -11.66
C ASP A 276 9.06 -1.15 -10.98
N THR A 277 9.91 -1.79 -10.17
CA THR A 277 9.50 -2.99 -9.41
C THR A 277 10.32 -3.19 -8.14
N LYS A 278 9.78 -3.95 -7.18
CA LYS A 278 10.52 -4.57 -6.07
C LYS A 278 10.83 -6.04 -6.32
N SER A 279 10.20 -6.64 -7.31
CA SER A 279 10.22 -8.08 -7.54
C SER A 279 11.43 -8.51 -8.37
N THR A 280 12.06 -9.62 -7.98
CA THR A 280 13.11 -10.28 -8.75
C THR A 280 12.54 -11.05 -9.96
N LEU A 281 11.22 -11.20 -10.07
CA LEU A 281 10.57 -11.89 -11.19
C LEU A 281 10.83 -11.20 -12.55
N VAL A 282 11.25 -9.94 -12.55
CA VAL A 282 11.72 -9.24 -13.76
C VAL A 282 12.82 -10.01 -14.50
N LEU A 283 13.63 -10.80 -13.79
CA LEU A 283 14.69 -11.61 -14.38
C LEU A 283 14.17 -12.72 -15.32
N ARG A 284 12.93 -13.18 -15.12
CA ARG A 284 12.29 -14.16 -16.02
C ARG A 284 12.18 -13.62 -17.45
N ASP A 285 11.99 -12.31 -17.59
CA ASP A 285 11.72 -11.67 -18.89
C ASP A 285 12.98 -11.04 -19.51
N LEU A 286 14.18 -11.44 -19.07
CA LEU A 286 15.46 -10.98 -19.62
C LEU A 286 15.57 -11.21 -21.13
N ASP A 287 14.99 -12.30 -21.65
CA ASP A 287 14.95 -12.61 -23.09
C ASP A 287 14.25 -11.51 -23.89
N LEU A 288 13.07 -11.08 -23.43
CA LEU A 288 12.29 -10.01 -24.05
C LEU A 288 12.93 -8.65 -23.81
N LEU A 289 13.39 -8.37 -22.59
CA LEU A 289 14.05 -7.10 -22.25
C LEU A 289 15.32 -6.88 -23.08
N SER A 290 16.12 -7.93 -23.29
CA SER A 290 17.33 -7.87 -24.11
C SER A 290 16.98 -7.69 -25.59
N ARG A 291 15.93 -8.35 -26.08
CA ARG A 291 15.45 -8.18 -27.44
C ARG A 291 14.97 -6.75 -27.69
N ILE A 292 14.14 -6.19 -26.80
CA ILE A 292 13.69 -4.79 -26.87
C ILE A 292 14.90 -3.86 -26.82
N ALA A 293 15.82 -4.07 -25.86
CA ALA A 293 17.01 -3.24 -25.69
C ALA A 293 17.88 -3.15 -26.96
N SER A 294 17.87 -4.21 -27.78
CA SER A 294 18.65 -4.26 -29.02
C SER A 294 18.19 -3.29 -30.11
N HIS A 295 16.99 -2.72 -30.01
CA HIS A 295 16.45 -1.78 -31.00
C HIS A 295 15.63 -0.61 -30.39
N ASN A 296 15.27 -0.65 -29.11
CA ASN A 296 14.52 0.37 -28.38
C ASN A 296 15.07 0.60 -26.96
N PRO A 297 14.88 1.79 -26.35
CA PRO A 297 15.37 2.06 -24.99
C PRO A 297 14.70 1.18 -23.94
N VAL A 298 15.51 0.59 -23.05
CA VAL A 298 15.06 -0.16 -21.87
C VAL A 298 15.68 0.42 -20.61
N ILE A 299 14.89 0.59 -19.55
CA ILE A 299 15.38 1.00 -18.23
C ILE A 299 14.65 0.28 -17.09
N ILE A 300 15.40 -0.50 -16.30
CA ILE A 300 14.85 -1.22 -15.14
C ILE A 300 15.23 -0.49 -13.85
N LYS A 301 14.25 -0.35 -12.97
CA LYS A 301 14.34 0.40 -11.71
C LYS A 301 13.90 -0.52 -10.58
N LEU A 302 14.87 -1.04 -9.84
CA LEU A 302 14.59 -1.83 -8.64
C LEU A 302 14.47 -0.89 -7.44
N THR A 303 13.33 -0.89 -6.76
CA THR A 303 13.19 -0.11 -5.53
C THR A 303 13.96 -0.79 -4.41
N ILE A 304 14.91 -0.09 -3.79
CA ILE A 304 15.67 -0.55 -2.61
C ILE A 304 15.75 0.62 -1.63
N THR A 305 15.11 0.49 -0.47
CA THR A 305 14.95 1.58 0.52
C THR A 305 15.83 1.41 1.75
N CYS A 306 16.34 0.20 1.98
CA CYS A 306 17.29 -0.07 3.06
C CYS A 306 18.38 -1.07 2.62
N ALA A 307 19.59 -0.94 3.17
CA ALA A 307 20.66 -1.93 2.99
C ALA A 307 20.49 -3.15 3.91
N ASP A 308 19.81 -3.00 5.03
CA ASP A 308 19.52 -4.07 5.99
C ASP A 308 18.21 -4.79 5.67
N ASP A 309 18.30 -6.11 5.46
CA ASP A 309 17.17 -6.98 5.18
C ASP A 309 16.22 -7.13 6.37
N ALA A 310 16.72 -7.03 7.60
CA ALA A 310 15.87 -7.11 8.79
C ALA A 310 14.88 -5.93 8.85
N LEU A 311 15.39 -4.70 8.63
CA LEU A 311 14.53 -3.53 8.49
C LEU A 311 13.62 -3.64 7.26
N GLY A 312 14.15 -4.11 6.13
CA GLY A 312 13.39 -4.31 4.89
C GLY A 312 12.16 -5.20 5.09
N LYS A 313 12.32 -6.32 5.81
CA LYS A 313 11.23 -7.23 6.16
C LYS A 313 10.14 -6.61 7.03
N ILE A 314 10.45 -5.54 7.77
CA ILE A 314 9.45 -4.79 8.54
C ILE A 314 8.69 -3.83 7.64
N ILE A 315 9.39 -3.04 6.82
CA ILE A 315 8.78 -1.95 6.04
C ILE A 315 8.20 -2.40 4.69
N GLU A 316 8.68 -3.51 4.13
CA GLU A 316 8.31 -4.12 2.84
C GLU A 316 8.14 -5.67 3.00
N PRO A 317 7.24 -6.15 3.88
CA PRO A 317 7.26 -7.52 4.42
C PRO A 317 7.09 -8.66 3.41
N TYR A 318 6.48 -8.38 2.25
CA TYR A 318 6.23 -9.38 1.22
C TYR A 318 6.98 -9.10 -0.09
N ALA A 319 7.84 -8.07 -0.12
CA ALA A 319 8.78 -7.88 -1.22
C ALA A 319 10.01 -8.80 -1.02
N PRO A 320 10.73 -9.16 -2.11
CA PRO A 320 12.06 -9.74 -1.98
C PRO A 320 12.97 -8.85 -1.13
N SER A 321 13.91 -9.49 -0.44
CA SER A 321 14.89 -8.81 0.40
C SER A 321 15.72 -7.80 -0.41
N SER A 322 16.36 -6.84 0.27
CA SER A 322 17.25 -5.90 -0.40
C SER A 322 18.43 -6.64 -1.03
N SER A 323 18.97 -7.65 -0.35
CA SER A 323 20.05 -8.50 -0.88
C SER A 323 19.66 -9.23 -2.17
N GLU A 324 18.46 -9.82 -2.24
CA GLU A 324 17.94 -10.44 -3.48
C GLU A 324 17.76 -9.41 -4.61
N ARG A 325 17.33 -8.18 -4.30
CA ARG A 325 17.19 -7.10 -5.28
C ARG A 325 18.55 -6.60 -5.78
N PHE A 326 19.58 -6.57 -4.94
CA PHE A 326 20.95 -6.27 -5.37
C PHE A 326 21.51 -7.36 -6.29
N LEU A 327 21.28 -8.65 -5.99
CA LEU A 327 21.65 -9.74 -6.89
C LEU A 327 20.93 -9.65 -8.23
N ALA A 328 19.66 -9.24 -8.24
CA ALA A 328 18.94 -9.01 -9.50
C ALA A 328 19.53 -7.86 -10.33
N LEU A 329 20.10 -6.81 -9.72
CA LEU A 329 20.84 -5.78 -10.45
C LEU A 329 22.08 -6.34 -11.15
N GLU A 330 22.78 -7.28 -10.50
CA GLU A 330 23.95 -7.93 -11.08
C GLU A 330 23.57 -8.79 -12.30
N GLU A 331 22.48 -9.54 -12.23
CA GLU A 331 21.98 -10.32 -13.37
C GLU A 331 21.49 -9.43 -14.52
N LEU A 332 20.80 -8.33 -14.21
CA LEU A 332 20.44 -7.32 -15.22
C LEU A 332 21.68 -6.71 -15.88
N HIS A 333 22.74 -6.46 -15.09
CA HIS A 333 24.01 -5.97 -15.61
C HIS A 333 24.68 -6.98 -16.55
N LYS A 334 24.75 -8.26 -16.17
CA LYS A 334 25.29 -9.35 -17.00
C LYS A 334 24.57 -9.47 -18.34
N ALA A 335 23.25 -9.26 -18.35
CA ALA A 335 22.43 -9.21 -19.56
C ALA A 335 22.56 -7.91 -20.38
N GLY A 336 23.38 -6.95 -19.95
CA GLY A 336 23.59 -5.67 -20.64
C GLY A 336 22.42 -4.68 -20.51
N ILE A 337 21.46 -4.95 -19.61
CA ILE A 337 20.29 -4.11 -19.39
C ILE A 337 20.68 -2.88 -18.56
N TYR A 338 20.20 -1.70 -18.97
CA TYR A 338 20.38 -0.48 -18.19
C TYR A 338 19.48 -0.51 -16.95
N ALA A 339 20.06 -0.86 -15.80
CA ALA A 339 19.34 -1.00 -14.54
C ALA A 339 19.94 -0.15 -13.42
N GLY A 340 19.09 0.25 -12.47
CA GLY A 340 19.50 1.03 -11.30
C GLY A 340 18.44 1.01 -10.20
N ILE A 341 18.63 1.87 -9.21
CA ILE A 341 17.85 1.84 -7.97
C ILE A 341 16.91 3.04 -7.86
N LEU A 342 15.70 2.79 -7.40
CA LEU A 342 14.85 3.80 -6.77
C LEU A 342 15.05 3.73 -5.26
N MET A 343 15.78 4.70 -4.72
CA MET A 343 15.99 4.83 -3.28
C MET A 343 14.90 5.72 -2.70
N MET A 344 13.65 5.25 -2.79
CA MET A 344 12.48 6.00 -2.35
C MET A 344 11.36 5.09 -1.82
N PRO A 345 10.71 5.49 -0.71
CA PRO A 345 11.07 6.60 0.16
C PRO A 345 12.23 6.25 1.11
N ILE A 346 13.01 7.26 1.49
CA ILE A 346 13.77 7.26 2.74
C ILE A 346 12.85 7.87 3.82
N LEU A 347 12.36 7.01 4.70
CA LEU A 347 11.39 7.25 5.76
C LEU A 347 12.03 8.02 6.93
N PRO A 348 11.51 9.21 7.27
CA PRO A 348 11.94 9.97 8.44
C PRO A 348 11.97 9.14 9.74
N PHE A 349 13.03 9.28 10.54
CA PHE A 349 13.22 8.62 11.83
C PHE A 349 13.31 7.08 11.82
N ILE A 350 13.28 6.45 10.63
CA ILE A 350 13.27 4.99 10.45
C ILE A 350 14.53 4.53 9.70
N ASN A 351 14.70 4.94 8.45
CA ASN A 351 15.83 4.52 7.60
C ASN A 351 16.60 5.73 7.00
N ASP A 352 16.37 6.93 7.53
CA ASP A 352 17.04 8.17 7.16
C ASP A 352 18.38 8.38 7.90
N THR A 353 19.21 7.34 7.90
CA THR A 353 20.52 7.34 8.56
C THR A 353 21.66 7.37 7.55
N PRO A 354 22.81 8.01 7.87
CA PRO A 354 24.01 7.96 7.02
C PRO A 354 24.43 6.54 6.65
N GLU A 355 24.36 5.60 7.60
CA GLU A 355 24.77 4.21 7.44
C GLU A 355 23.93 3.52 6.36
N ASN A 356 22.60 3.75 6.37
CA ASN A 356 21.71 3.19 5.37
C ASN A 356 22.02 3.74 3.96
N ILE A 357 22.23 5.06 3.85
CA ILE A 357 22.53 5.71 2.56
C ILE A 357 23.87 5.22 1.99
N ILE A 358 24.93 5.21 2.81
CA ILE A 358 26.25 4.71 2.41
C ILE A 358 26.15 3.23 2.03
N GLY A 359 25.46 2.42 2.84
CA GLY A 359 25.26 1.00 2.58
C GLY A 359 24.59 0.71 1.25
N ILE A 360 23.50 1.43 0.92
CA ILE A 360 22.81 1.27 -0.36
C ILE A 360 23.73 1.66 -1.51
N VAL A 361 24.45 2.78 -1.43
CA VAL A 361 25.32 3.23 -2.52
C VAL A 361 26.50 2.27 -2.74
N ALA A 362 27.11 1.78 -1.66
CA ALA A 362 28.22 0.83 -1.74
C ALA A 362 27.78 -0.52 -2.35
N LEU A 363 26.63 -1.06 -1.92
CA LEU A 363 26.05 -2.28 -2.48
C LEU A 363 25.61 -2.09 -3.94
N ALA A 364 25.05 -0.93 -4.28
CA ALA A 364 24.70 -0.58 -5.65
C ALA A 364 25.94 -0.58 -6.57
N ALA A 365 27.05 -0.02 -6.10
CA ALA A 365 28.32 -0.03 -6.82
C ALA A 365 28.85 -1.46 -7.00
N LYS A 366 28.84 -2.25 -5.93
CA LYS A 366 29.25 -3.66 -5.93
C LYS A 366 28.45 -4.49 -6.95
N HIS A 367 27.16 -4.25 -7.08
CA HIS A 367 26.26 -4.95 -8.00
C HIS A 367 25.97 -4.15 -9.29
N HIS A 368 26.90 -3.26 -9.68
CA HIS A 368 26.95 -2.61 -11.00
C HIS A 368 25.72 -1.77 -11.40
N ALA A 369 25.00 -1.21 -10.42
CA ALA A 369 23.90 -0.29 -10.68
C ALA A 369 24.36 0.91 -11.52
N LYS A 370 23.62 1.25 -12.59
CA LYS A 370 23.96 2.39 -13.46
C LYS A 370 23.56 3.73 -12.87
N PHE A 371 22.58 3.72 -11.97
CA PHE A 371 22.08 4.91 -11.30
C PHE A 371 21.40 4.60 -9.98
N ILE A 372 21.23 5.63 -9.14
CA ILE A 372 20.34 5.65 -7.99
C ILE A 372 19.56 6.96 -8.03
N TYR A 373 18.23 6.92 -7.97
CA TYR A 373 17.42 8.12 -7.83
C TYR A 373 16.73 8.13 -6.45
N PRO A 374 17.02 9.12 -5.59
CA PRO A 374 16.53 9.14 -4.22
C PRO A 374 15.26 9.97 -4.03
N ALA A 375 14.51 9.68 -2.96
CA ALA A 375 13.59 10.62 -2.33
C ALA A 375 13.76 10.58 -0.81
N PHE A 376 14.19 11.70 -0.21
CA PHE A 376 14.47 11.82 1.23
C PHE A 376 13.25 12.24 2.04
N GLY A 377 12.20 11.44 1.91
CA GLY A 377 10.91 11.67 2.52
C GLY A 377 9.86 10.76 1.93
N MET A 378 8.63 10.96 2.39
CA MET A 378 7.48 10.27 1.87
C MET A 378 6.28 11.20 1.81
N THR A 379 5.28 10.82 1.02
CA THR A 379 3.98 11.45 1.04
C THR A 379 3.07 10.74 2.04
N LEU A 380 2.24 11.49 2.77
CA LEU A 380 1.24 10.95 3.70
C LEU A 380 -0.10 11.65 3.52
N ARG A 381 -1.18 10.88 3.37
CA ARG A 381 -2.55 11.38 3.21
C ARG A 381 -3.58 10.34 3.63
N ASP A 382 -4.75 10.80 4.05
CA ASP A 382 -5.94 9.98 4.29
C ASP A 382 -5.65 8.64 5.01
N ASN A 383 -6.27 7.56 4.54
CA ASN A 383 -6.10 6.19 5.02
C ASN A 383 -4.67 5.63 4.91
N GLN A 384 -3.82 6.18 4.03
CA GLN A 384 -2.41 5.81 3.99
C GLN A 384 -1.68 6.29 5.26
N ARG A 385 -1.98 7.51 5.74
CA ARG A 385 -1.42 8.03 7.00
C ARG A 385 -1.82 7.16 8.18
N ASP A 386 -3.10 6.83 8.27
CA ASP A 386 -3.61 6.03 9.38
C ASP A 386 -3.02 4.62 9.39
N TYR A 387 -2.93 3.98 8.22
CA TYR A 387 -2.28 2.69 8.09
C TYR A 387 -0.80 2.78 8.48
N TYR A 388 -0.08 3.78 8.00
CA TYR A 388 1.32 3.96 8.33
C TYR A 388 1.53 4.18 9.84
N TYR A 389 0.73 5.05 10.47
CA TYR A 389 0.79 5.32 11.91
C TYR A 389 0.41 4.10 12.75
N TYR A 390 -0.60 3.34 12.35
CA TYR A 390 -0.93 2.05 12.96
C TYR A 390 0.27 1.08 12.91
N GLN A 391 0.95 1.00 11.77
CA GLN A 391 2.15 0.16 11.63
C GLN A 391 3.33 0.71 12.45
N LEU A 392 3.49 2.03 12.59
CA LEU A 392 4.50 2.64 13.45
C LEU A 392 4.29 2.27 14.92
N ASP A 393 3.07 2.33 15.44
CA ASP A 393 2.80 1.94 16.83
C ASP A 393 3.17 0.47 17.09
N HIS A 394 3.02 -0.40 16.08
CA HIS A 394 3.33 -1.81 16.20
C HIS A 394 4.83 -2.14 16.05
N TYR A 395 5.49 -1.58 15.03
CA TYR A 395 6.86 -1.95 14.68
C TYR A 395 7.93 -0.97 15.17
N PHE A 396 7.55 0.28 15.43
CA PHE A 396 8.46 1.35 15.83
C PHE A 396 7.86 2.21 16.96
N PRO A 397 7.69 1.63 18.17
CA PRO A 397 7.03 2.32 19.28
C PRO A 397 7.57 3.74 19.51
N GLY A 398 6.66 4.69 19.66
CA GLY A 398 6.98 6.11 19.86
C GLY A 398 7.27 6.91 18.58
N LYS A 399 7.51 6.28 17.42
CA LYS A 399 7.79 7.00 16.17
C LYS A 399 6.56 7.71 15.59
N ARG A 400 5.35 7.15 15.77
CA ARG A 400 4.10 7.84 15.38
C ARG A 400 4.05 9.26 15.95
N ARG A 401 4.39 9.43 17.22
CA ARG A 401 4.40 10.73 17.90
C ARG A 401 5.35 11.74 17.24
N LEU A 402 6.55 11.30 16.84
CA LEU A 402 7.50 12.17 16.13
C LEU A 402 6.92 12.63 14.79
N TYR A 403 6.23 11.75 14.08
CA TYR A 403 5.54 12.09 12.83
C TYR A 403 4.40 13.09 13.05
N GLU A 404 3.53 12.83 14.04
CA GLU A 404 2.39 13.71 14.38
C GLU A 404 2.84 15.11 14.79
N GLN A 405 3.89 15.21 15.62
CA GLN A 405 4.43 16.48 16.10
C GLN A 405 5.11 17.28 15.00
N ARG A 406 5.83 16.61 14.09
CA ARG A 406 6.61 17.29 13.05
C ARG A 406 5.78 17.64 11.82
N TYR A 407 4.99 16.70 11.35
CA TYR A 407 4.32 16.81 10.05
C TYR A 407 2.84 17.16 10.18
N HIS A 408 2.22 16.95 11.35
CA HIS A 408 0.79 17.14 11.52
C HIS A 408 0.03 16.42 10.37
N ASN A 409 -0.68 17.18 9.52
CA ASN A 409 -1.35 16.68 8.33
C ASN A 409 -0.76 17.18 7.00
N VAL A 410 0.52 17.57 6.96
CA VAL A 410 1.14 17.98 5.70
C VAL A 410 1.33 16.78 4.77
N TYR A 411 1.16 17.03 3.47
CA TYR A 411 1.27 15.99 2.45
C TYR A 411 2.70 15.46 2.31
N SER A 412 3.71 16.35 2.24
CA SER A 412 5.13 15.97 2.12
C SER A 412 5.76 15.85 3.50
N CYS A 413 6.24 14.66 3.83
CA CYS A 413 6.93 14.35 5.07
C CYS A 413 8.42 14.09 4.79
N ASP A 414 9.17 15.18 4.58
CA ASP A 414 10.60 15.15 4.29
C ASP A 414 11.42 14.86 5.55
N SER A 415 12.47 14.04 5.43
CA SER A 415 13.38 13.75 6.54
C SER A 415 13.94 15.06 7.12
N PRO A 416 13.99 15.22 8.46
CA PRO A 416 14.69 16.35 9.09
C PRO A 416 16.16 16.46 8.66
N HIS A 417 16.75 15.37 8.18
CA HIS A 417 18.13 15.28 7.76
C HIS A 417 18.32 15.29 6.23
N ALA A 418 17.25 15.52 5.46
CA ALA A 418 17.25 15.40 3.99
C ALA A 418 18.41 16.15 3.31
N ALA A 419 18.67 17.41 3.66
CA ALA A 419 19.75 18.19 3.06
C ALA A 419 21.14 17.59 3.33
N LYS A 420 21.39 17.11 4.56
CA LYS A 420 22.66 16.50 4.95
C LYS A 420 22.84 15.13 4.28
N LEU A 421 21.79 14.32 4.29
CA LEU A 421 21.80 12.99 3.67
C LEU A 421 21.92 13.06 2.15
N TYR A 422 21.29 14.05 1.51
CA TYR A 422 21.42 14.26 0.08
C TYR A 422 22.87 14.62 -0.30
N LYS A 423 23.53 15.50 0.45
CA LYS A 423 24.95 15.82 0.23
C LYS A 423 25.85 14.58 0.38
N LEU A 424 25.62 13.78 1.42
CA LEU A 424 26.33 12.52 1.64
C LEU A 424 26.12 11.56 0.47
N PHE A 425 24.86 11.35 0.07
CA PHE A 425 24.49 10.54 -1.08
C PHE A 425 25.19 10.98 -2.36
N GLN A 426 25.24 12.29 -2.64
CA GLN A 426 25.94 12.82 -3.80
C GLN A 426 27.44 12.51 -3.77
N ALA A 427 28.09 12.68 -2.62
CA ALA A 427 29.51 12.40 -2.46
C ALA A 427 29.81 10.90 -2.68
N GLU A 428 29.01 10.01 -2.09
CA GLU A 428 29.19 8.56 -2.28
C GLU A 428 28.90 8.14 -3.74
N CYS A 429 27.85 8.66 -4.37
CA CYS A 429 27.59 8.37 -5.78
C CYS A 429 28.73 8.87 -6.69
N GLN A 430 29.30 10.04 -6.42
CA GLN A 430 30.45 10.57 -7.16
C GLN A 430 31.69 9.69 -7.00
N LYS A 431 31.99 9.28 -5.77
CA LYS A 431 33.09 8.36 -5.45
C LYS A 431 32.99 7.03 -6.21
N HIS A 432 31.77 6.51 -6.38
CA HIS A 432 31.52 5.26 -7.11
C HIS A 432 31.17 5.43 -8.60
N GLY A 433 31.13 6.66 -9.12
CA GLY A 433 30.76 6.92 -10.53
C GLY A 433 29.28 6.61 -10.87
N ILE A 434 28.39 6.59 -9.88
CA ILE A 434 26.97 6.29 -10.04
C ILE A 434 26.18 7.55 -10.42
N ARG A 435 25.33 7.46 -11.46
CA ARG A 435 24.45 8.57 -11.86
C ARG A 435 23.30 8.73 -10.88
N TYR A 436 22.90 9.97 -10.60
CA TYR A 436 21.75 10.22 -9.72
C TYR A 436 20.84 11.38 -10.16
N ARG A 437 21.28 12.18 -11.14
CA ARG A 437 20.46 13.26 -11.70
C ARG A 437 19.56 12.69 -12.79
N MET A 438 18.27 13.03 -12.75
CA MET A 438 17.26 12.55 -13.71
C MET A 438 17.72 12.68 -15.16
N ASN A 439 18.23 13.84 -15.56
CA ASN A 439 18.69 14.09 -16.92
C ASN A 439 19.85 13.18 -17.35
N ASP A 440 20.79 12.88 -16.45
CA ASP A 440 21.92 12.01 -16.75
C ASP A 440 21.48 10.55 -16.87
N ILE A 441 20.50 10.15 -16.06
CA ILE A 441 19.89 8.83 -16.14
C ILE A 441 19.18 8.67 -17.48
N ILE A 442 18.35 9.65 -17.86
CA ILE A 442 17.60 9.64 -19.13
C ILE A 442 18.55 9.55 -20.32
N ARG A 443 19.61 10.38 -20.31
CA ARG A 443 20.63 10.34 -21.36
C ARG A 443 21.36 9.00 -21.39
N GLY A 444 21.62 8.38 -20.24
CA GLY A 444 22.32 7.11 -20.12
C GLY A 444 21.63 5.99 -20.90
N TYR A 445 20.36 5.72 -20.59
CA TYR A 445 19.65 4.59 -21.19
C TYR A 445 19.21 4.86 -22.64
N LYS A 446 18.88 6.12 -22.99
CA LYS A 446 18.51 6.47 -24.38
C LYS A 446 19.73 6.50 -25.32
N LYS A 447 20.94 6.86 -24.85
CA LYS A 447 22.16 6.82 -25.69
C LYS A 447 22.70 5.41 -25.93
N GLN A 448 22.51 4.49 -24.99
CA GLN A 448 22.92 3.08 -25.16
C GLN A 448 22.31 2.47 -26.42
N GLN A 449 21.07 2.85 -26.77
CA GLN A 449 20.40 2.46 -28.01
C GLN A 449 21.15 2.93 -29.28
N VAL A 450 21.55 4.20 -29.35
CA VAL A 450 22.22 4.78 -30.54
C VAL A 450 23.51 4.02 -30.86
N ARG A 451 24.29 3.68 -29.83
CA ARG A 451 25.56 2.93 -30.01
C ARG A 451 25.34 1.49 -30.46
N GLN A 452 24.33 0.79 -29.92
CA GLN A 452 24.02 -0.58 -30.35
C GLN A 452 23.48 -0.64 -31.79
N GLY A 453 22.80 0.40 -32.26
CA GLY A 453 22.37 0.52 -33.66
C GLY A 453 23.51 0.77 -34.64
N GLN A 454 24.56 1.50 -34.23
CA GLN A 454 25.73 1.78 -35.08
C GLN A 454 26.72 0.61 -35.19
N LEU A 455 26.73 -0.32 -34.23
CA LEU A 455 27.57 -1.53 -34.24
C LEU A 455 26.98 -2.69 -35.08
N LYS A 456 25.76 -2.52 -35.62
CA LYS A 456 25.04 -3.51 -36.42
C LYS A 456 24.87 -3.12 -37.90
N LEU A 457 25.44 -1.98 -38.30
CA LEU A 457 25.64 -1.54 -39.69
C LEU A 457 27.10 -1.74 -40.05
#